data_AF-A0A947F571-F1
#
_entry.id   AF-A0A947F571-F1
#
_cell.length_a   1.000
_cell.length_b   1.000
_cell.length_c   1.000
_cell.angle_alpha   90.00
_cell.angle_beta   90.00
_cell.angle_gamma   90.00
#
_symmetry.space_group_name_H-M   'P 1'
#
loop_
_entity.id
_entity.type
_entity.pdbx_description
1 polymer ?
#
loop_
_entity_poly.entity_id
_entity_poly.type
_entity_poly.pdbx_seq_one_letter_code
_entity_poly.pdbx_strand_id
1 'polypeptide(L)'
;MNTLACRWRMITVFFVICIHFSTAYQTEAQDNCSGLADQVSHGYVWWAQNAIIAQGTAAPNLSDPNKTLSAIKHEARRAATVDAYRKIAGVLAGINVTSTTFAGDSPHIISRINAYVRQPKICKTKYYADGGVDIVVKVPLTGELLKALLPNAGNNVATSKSNYTGLIVDASAVAFSPAIAPRLLAPDGKVLYNQGKVKLDVVLKNGTVKYVHNRNEIKNRHVGKRPLNARVTGLGVLSPGDLVVDQNVATILAGSPEFLGYGKVVIITSPIRKIDCKGIAGNKMDQAIDWERKIVIAKGTGRINFSRKMDNSVRMRMMEKAAEVDAERKLLELILSINVDGNKVLKQTLNKPNRVEGVVKNAVRCSAKYFKDGTAEVVLAAPFDGVASERAVALKDEHSGMTALESHESGLIIDASGLGFRPALAPKLLDSKGRELYGLNTVSTSYVRQYGVVGYRSSLDEAKADQRVGDDPIIVHADRIAENDSHLVLAAKDANKIGQINHMTGPLAQGRVIIITKNTYDK
;
A
#
# COMPACT_ATOMS: atom_id res chain seq x y z
N MET A 1 -74.13 32.35 -60.94
CA MET A 1 -74.19 33.82 -60.99
C MET A 1 -73.53 34.37 -59.73
N ASN A 2 -72.57 35.26 -59.95
CA ASN A 2 -72.11 36.36 -59.08
C ASN A 2 -71.49 36.06 -57.69
N THR A 3 -70.16 35.99 -57.72
CA THR A 3 -69.22 36.96 -57.10
C THR A 3 -69.51 37.57 -55.73
N LEU A 4 -68.49 37.38 -54.86
CA LEU A 4 -67.84 38.38 -54.00
C LEU A 4 -68.63 38.97 -52.83
N ALA A 5 -68.23 38.61 -51.61
CA ALA A 5 -67.99 39.59 -50.55
C ALA A 5 -66.90 39.10 -49.58
N CYS A 6 -65.81 39.84 -49.61
CA CYS A 6 -64.60 39.74 -48.81
C CYS A 6 -64.83 40.22 -47.37
N ARG A 7 -64.32 39.51 -46.34
CA ARG A 7 -63.88 40.13 -45.08
C ARG A 7 -62.65 39.40 -44.51
N TRP A 8 -61.56 40.16 -44.43
CA TRP A 8 -60.32 39.87 -43.73
C TRP A 8 -60.53 39.48 -42.26
N ARG A 9 -59.76 38.49 -41.79
CA ARG A 9 -59.02 38.57 -40.52
C ARG A 9 -57.92 37.50 -40.46
N MET A 10 -56.67 37.96 -40.52
CA MET A 10 -55.49 37.24 -40.04
C MET A 10 -55.66 36.93 -38.55
N ILE A 11 -55.65 35.65 -38.13
CA ILE A 11 -55.13 35.26 -36.82
C ILE A 11 -54.39 33.91 -36.96
N THR A 12 -53.11 34.01 -36.60
CA THR A 12 -52.03 33.05 -36.43
C THR A 12 -52.42 31.77 -35.69
N VAL A 13 -52.05 30.61 -36.24
CA VAL A 13 -52.13 29.30 -35.57
C VAL A 13 -51.03 29.21 -34.50
N PHE A 14 -51.42 29.18 -33.23
CA PHE A 14 -50.52 28.90 -32.11
C PHE A 14 -50.33 27.38 -31.97
N PHE A 15 -49.09 26.92 -32.16
CA PHE A 15 -48.65 25.57 -31.84
C PHE A 15 -48.41 25.47 -30.33
N VAL A 16 -49.27 24.74 -29.61
CA VAL A 16 -49.07 24.45 -28.18
C VAL A 16 -48.05 23.32 -28.05
N ILE A 17 -46.79 23.67 -27.83
CA ILE A 17 -45.74 22.72 -27.44
C ILE A 17 -45.78 22.59 -25.91
N CYS A 18 -46.34 21.48 -25.41
CA CYS A 18 -46.25 21.09 -24.01
C CYS A 18 -44.80 20.68 -23.68
N ILE A 19 -44.02 21.60 -23.11
CA ILE A 19 -42.69 21.29 -22.57
C ILE A 19 -42.86 20.65 -21.19
N HIS A 20 -42.67 19.33 -21.11
CA HIS A 20 -42.46 18.63 -19.84
C HIS A 20 -41.06 18.99 -19.30
N PHE A 21 -40.98 19.96 -18.40
CA PHE A 21 -39.78 20.22 -17.60
C PHE A 21 -39.59 19.10 -16.56
N SER A 22 -38.96 18.02 -16.99
CA SER A 22 -38.37 17.03 -16.09
C SER A 22 -37.01 17.58 -15.63
N THR A 23 -36.91 18.11 -14.41
CA THR A 23 -35.62 18.48 -13.82
C THR A 23 -34.83 17.22 -13.43
N ALA A 24 -34.22 16.60 -14.43
CA ALA A 24 -33.14 15.65 -14.19
C ALA A 24 -31.90 16.44 -13.74
N TYR A 25 -31.72 16.58 -12.43
CA TYR A 25 -30.41 16.91 -11.85
C TYR A 25 -29.50 15.69 -12.06
N GLN A 26 -28.87 15.59 -13.24
CA GLN A 26 -27.73 14.72 -13.46
C GLN A 26 -26.45 15.54 -13.33
N THR A 27 -25.88 15.56 -12.13
CA THR A 27 -24.43 15.68 -12.02
C THR A 27 -23.85 14.33 -12.39
N GLU A 28 -23.59 14.11 -13.68
CA GLU A 28 -22.68 13.04 -14.10
C GLU A 28 -21.27 13.44 -13.63
N ALA A 29 -20.91 13.02 -12.42
CA ALA A 29 -19.50 12.91 -12.08
C ALA A 29 -18.92 11.84 -13.00
N GLN A 30 -18.26 12.27 -14.07
CA GLN A 30 -17.46 11.40 -14.92
C GLN A 30 -16.57 10.54 -14.01
N ASP A 31 -16.85 9.23 -13.95
CA ASP A 31 -16.17 8.30 -13.03
C ASP A 31 -14.72 8.08 -13.48
N ASN A 32 -13.90 9.09 -13.18
CA ASN A 32 -12.48 9.16 -13.48
C ASN A 32 -11.66 8.18 -12.63
N CYS A 33 -12.31 7.40 -11.76
CA CYS A 33 -11.68 6.49 -10.83
C CYS A 33 -12.29 5.08 -10.85
N SER A 34 -13.11 4.76 -11.86
CA SER A 34 -13.56 3.40 -12.20
C SER A 34 -14.19 2.64 -11.01
N GLY A 35 -15.11 3.27 -10.29
CA GLY A 35 -15.79 2.71 -9.11
C GLY A 35 -14.94 2.62 -7.85
N LEU A 36 -13.64 2.90 -7.94
CA LEU A 36 -12.73 2.86 -6.79
C LEU A 36 -13.05 3.97 -5.79
N ALA A 37 -13.68 5.07 -6.24
CA ALA A 37 -14.09 6.16 -5.36
C ALA A 37 -15.08 5.73 -4.27
N ASP A 38 -15.86 4.68 -4.50
CA ASP A 38 -16.81 4.15 -3.51
C ASP A 38 -16.16 3.22 -2.49
N GLN A 39 -14.94 2.78 -2.76
CA GLN A 39 -14.21 1.80 -1.95
C GLN A 39 -13.12 2.46 -1.07
N VAL A 40 -12.88 3.76 -1.25
CA VAL A 40 -11.72 4.47 -0.71
C VAL A 40 -12.20 5.41 0.39
N SER A 41 -12.08 4.97 1.64
CA SER A 41 -12.25 5.83 2.81
C SER A 41 -10.94 6.50 3.26
N HIS A 42 -9.81 5.91 2.87
CA HIS A 42 -8.44 6.30 3.25
C HIS A 42 -7.53 6.38 2.02
N GLY A 43 -6.27 6.79 2.17
CA GLY A 43 -5.37 6.88 1.04
C GLY A 43 -4.96 5.51 0.48
N TYR A 44 -4.86 5.38 -0.84
CA TYR A 44 -4.49 4.14 -1.55
C TYR A 44 -3.59 4.43 -2.75
N VAL A 45 -2.58 3.59 -2.98
CA VAL A 45 -1.71 3.67 -4.17
C VAL A 45 -2.28 2.83 -5.30
N TRP A 46 -2.71 3.49 -6.36
CA TRP A 46 -3.18 2.87 -7.59
C TRP A 46 -2.05 2.74 -8.61
N TRP A 47 -1.21 1.72 -8.43
CA TRP A 47 -0.06 1.43 -9.31
C TRP A 47 -0.43 1.33 -10.78
N ALA A 48 -1.53 0.63 -11.10
CA ALA A 48 -2.00 0.50 -12.47
C ALA A 48 -2.39 1.84 -13.13
N GLN A 49 -2.65 2.90 -12.36
CA GLN A 49 -2.91 4.25 -12.87
C GLN A 49 -1.80 5.25 -12.55
N ASN A 50 -0.71 4.79 -11.93
CA ASN A 50 0.38 5.63 -11.43
C ASN A 50 -0.15 6.85 -10.65
N ALA A 51 -1.00 6.59 -9.65
CA ALA A 51 -1.68 7.63 -8.89
C ALA A 51 -1.92 7.20 -7.44
N ILE A 52 -2.10 8.18 -6.56
CA ILE A 52 -2.64 7.98 -5.21
C ILE A 52 -4.05 8.54 -5.18
N ILE A 53 -4.98 7.85 -4.51
CA ILE A 53 -6.34 8.32 -4.28
C ILE A 53 -6.61 8.39 -2.79
N ALA A 54 -7.40 9.35 -2.34
CA ALA A 54 -7.84 9.42 -0.94
C ALA A 54 -9.18 10.16 -0.81
N GLN A 55 -9.96 9.79 0.20
CA GLN A 55 -11.15 10.54 0.61
C GLN A 55 -10.80 11.54 1.71
N GLY A 56 -11.06 12.82 1.46
CA GLY A 56 -11.08 13.85 2.49
C GLY A 56 -12.49 14.17 2.94
N THR A 57 -12.64 14.60 4.19
CA THR A 57 -13.94 14.89 4.81
C THR A 57 -13.90 16.23 5.53
N ALA A 58 -14.99 17.00 5.48
CA ALA A 58 -15.15 18.21 6.27
C ALA A 58 -16.58 18.43 6.75
N ALA A 59 -16.70 18.85 8.02
CA ALA A 59 -17.93 19.36 8.59
C ALA A 59 -18.22 20.79 8.07
N PRO A 60 -19.49 21.21 8.03
CA PRO A 60 -19.85 22.58 7.69
C PRO A 60 -19.33 23.57 8.75
N ASN A 61 -18.84 24.74 8.33
CA ASN A 61 -18.57 25.85 9.23
C ASN A 61 -19.84 26.70 9.42
N LEU A 62 -20.49 26.57 10.56
CA LEU A 62 -21.75 27.23 10.91
C LEU A 62 -21.56 28.44 11.85
N SER A 63 -20.32 28.92 12.01
CA SER A 63 -20.00 30.02 12.94
C SER A 63 -20.68 31.34 12.57
N ASP A 64 -21.01 31.52 11.29
CA ASP A 64 -21.76 32.68 10.78
C ASP A 64 -23.19 32.24 10.42
N PRO A 65 -24.22 32.71 11.16
CA PRO A 65 -25.61 32.32 10.94
C PRO A 65 -26.20 32.88 9.64
N ASN A 66 -25.59 33.89 9.02
CA ASN A 66 -26.07 34.51 7.78
C ASN A 66 -25.44 33.89 6.52
N LYS A 67 -24.50 32.95 6.69
CA LYS A 67 -23.80 32.32 5.56
C LYS A 67 -24.74 31.41 4.77
N THR A 68 -24.78 31.60 3.45
CA THR A 68 -25.62 30.75 2.58
C THR A 68 -25.14 29.31 2.57
N LEU A 69 -26.06 28.35 2.37
CA LEU A 69 -25.72 26.92 2.26
C LEU A 69 -24.69 26.64 1.14
N SER A 70 -24.75 27.40 0.03
CA SER A 70 -23.77 27.30 -1.05
C SER A 70 -22.37 27.70 -0.60
N ALA A 71 -22.24 28.81 0.13
CA ALA A 71 -20.96 29.27 0.68
C ALA A 71 -20.41 28.26 1.71
N ILE A 72 -21.27 27.72 2.58
CA ILE A 72 -20.91 26.67 3.55
C ILE A 72 -20.35 25.43 2.83
N LYS A 73 -21.08 24.93 1.82
CA LYS A 73 -20.66 23.75 1.03
C LYS A 73 -19.35 23.98 0.28
N HIS A 74 -19.13 25.19 -0.24
CA HIS A 74 -17.90 25.52 -0.94
C HIS A 74 -16.69 25.59 0.01
N GLU A 75 -16.85 26.19 1.19
CA GLU A 75 -15.83 26.19 2.24
C GLU A 75 -15.50 24.77 2.72
N ALA A 76 -16.53 23.97 3.03
CA ALA A 76 -16.38 22.58 3.44
C ALA A 76 -15.67 21.75 2.36
N ARG A 77 -15.97 21.95 1.06
CA ARG A 77 -15.26 21.28 -0.03
C ARG A 77 -13.76 21.61 -0.06
N ARG A 78 -13.37 22.86 0.19
CA ARG A 78 -11.96 23.26 0.27
C ARG A 78 -11.27 22.60 1.46
N ALA A 79 -11.90 22.60 2.63
CA ALA A 79 -11.39 21.93 3.82
C ALA A 79 -11.24 20.41 3.61
N ALA A 80 -12.23 19.76 2.99
CA ALA A 80 -12.18 18.34 2.66
C ALA A 80 -11.05 18.04 1.65
N THR A 81 -10.76 18.94 0.73
CA THR A 81 -9.62 18.79 -0.21
C THR A 81 -8.28 18.86 0.52
N VAL A 82 -8.13 19.76 1.49
CA VAL A 82 -6.92 19.84 2.34
C VAL A 82 -6.74 18.57 3.17
N ASP A 83 -7.84 18.05 3.74
CA ASP A 83 -7.82 16.77 4.45
C ASP A 83 -7.38 15.61 3.54
N ALA A 84 -7.90 15.56 2.31
CA ALA A 84 -7.49 14.55 1.33
C ALA A 84 -5.98 14.63 1.02
N TYR A 85 -5.42 15.84 0.85
CA TYR A 85 -3.97 16.00 0.64
C TYR A 85 -3.12 15.51 1.81
N ARG A 86 -3.58 15.74 3.05
CA ARG A 86 -2.90 15.23 4.26
C ARG A 86 -2.81 13.71 4.23
N LYS A 87 -3.92 13.02 3.88
CA LYS A 87 -3.95 11.56 3.75
C LYS A 87 -3.04 11.07 2.63
N ILE A 88 -3.05 11.72 1.47
CA ILE A 88 -2.17 11.40 0.34
C ILE A 88 -0.70 11.55 0.71
N ALA A 89 -0.32 12.61 1.43
CA ALA A 89 1.05 12.78 1.90
C ALA A 89 1.49 11.64 2.82
N GLY A 90 0.60 11.19 3.71
CA GLY A 90 0.83 10.02 4.56
C GLY A 90 1.07 8.74 3.76
N VAL A 91 0.25 8.48 2.72
CA VAL A 91 0.45 7.33 1.83
C VAL A 91 1.75 7.44 1.06
N LEU A 92 2.00 8.61 0.44
CA LEU A 92 3.18 8.84 -0.39
C LEU A 92 4.46 8.54 0.39
N ALA A 93 4.55 8.96 1.66
CA ALA A 93 5.72 8.72 2.50
C ALA A 93 6.11 7.23 2.61
N GLY A 94 5.15 6.31 2.50
CA GLY A 94 5.39 4.86 2.57
C GLY A 94 5.69 4.20 1.22
N ILE A 95 5.69 4.94 0.11
CA ILE A 95 5.88 4.36 -1.23
C ILE A 95 7.36 4.18 -1.55
N ASN A 96 7.71 3.02 -2.13
CA ASN A 96 9.02 2.76 -2.72
C ASN A 96 9.24 3.65 -3.95
N VAL A 97 10.24 4.52 -3.89
CA VAL A 97 10.66 5.34 -5.03
C VAL A 97 11.53 4.52 -5.95
N THR A 98 12.56 3.88 -5.39
CA THR A 98 13.37 2.85 -6.04
C THR A 98 13.31 1.58 -5.21
N SER A 99 14.06 0.54 -5.58
CA SER A 99 14.14 -0.67 -4.77
C SER A 99 14.84 -0.49 -3.42
N THR A 100 15.62 0.58 -3.23
CA THR A 100 16.34 0.83 -1.97
C THR A 100 15.95 2.14 -1.29
N THR A 101 15.06 2.95 -1.87
CA THR A 101 14.67 4.27 -1.35
C THR A 101 13.15 4.45 -1.28
N PHE A 102 12.70 5.20 -0.28
CA PHE A 102 11.29 5.51 -0.03
C PHE A 102 11.02 6.99 -0.24
N ALA A 103 9.79 7.39 -0.56
CA ALA A 103 9.47 8.81 -0.72
C ALA A 103 9.56 9.56 0.61
N GLY A 104 9.32 8.86 1.74
CA GLY A 104 9.49 9.39 3.09
C GLY A 104 10.93 9.81 3.43
N ASP A 105 11.93 9.33 2.68
CA ASP A 105 13.32 9.78 2.81
C ASP A 105 13.49 11.25 2.33
N SER A 106 12.48 11.82 1.67
CA SER A 106 12.43 13.21 1.19
C SER A 106 11.27 14.00 1.83
N PRO A 107 11.31 14.30 3.14
CA PRO A 107 10.20 14.92 3.88
C PRO A 107 9.80 16.32 3.37
N HIS A 108 10.71 17.03 2.73
CA HIS A 108 10.46 18.33 2.11
C HIS A 108 9.54 18.22 0.87
N ILE A 109 9.57 17.10 0.15
CA ILE A 109 8.64 16.81 -0.96
C ILE A 109 7.27 16.46 -0.38
N ILE A 110 7.23 15.55 0.61
CA ILE A 110 5.98 15.05 1.22
C ILE A 110 5.15 16.18 1.83
N SER A 111 5.78 17.05 2.62
CA SER A 111 5.10 18.16 3.30
C SER A 111 4.56 19.24 2.35
N ARG A 112 5.02 19.28 1.10
CA ARG A 112 4.64 20.28 0.09
C ARG A 112 3.97 19.65 -1.13
N ILE A 113 3.27 18.53 -0.97
CA ILE A 113 2.62 17.82 -2.09
C ILE A 113 1.68 18.74 -2.92
N ASN A 114 1.02 19.69 -2.28
CA ASN A 114 0.16 20.70 -2.91
C ASN A 114 0.93 21.70 -3.81
N ALA A 115 2.23 21.89 -3.58
CA ALA A 115 3.08 22.71 -4.44
C ALA A 115 3.33 22.03 -5.80
N TYR A 116 3.45 20.70 -5.78
CA TYR A 116 3.63 19.88 -6.99
C TYR A 116 2.31 19.56 -7.69
N VAL A 117 1.22 19.45 -6.92
CA VAL A 117 -0.10 19.09 -7.42
C VAL A 117 -1.09 20.16 -6.96
N ARG A 118 -1.24 21.20 -7.78
CA ARG A 118 -2.05 22.38 -7.42
C ARG A 118 -3.55 22.07 -7.39
N GLN A 119 -4.04 21.27 -8.33
CA GLN A 119 -5.44 20.84 -8.40
C GLN A 119 -5.50 19.33 -8.59
N PRO A 120 -6.05 18.58 -7.62
CA PRO A 120 -6.14 17.14 -7.76
C PRO A 120 -7.35 16.80 -8.64
N LYS A 121 -7.31 15.65 -9.31
CA LYS A 121 -8.48 15.19 -10.08
C LYS A 121 -9.54 14.71 -9.11
N ILE A 122 -10.73 15.32 -9.14
CA ILE A 122 -11.83 14.94 -8.25
C ILE A 122 -12.53 13.72 -8.85
N CYS A 123 -12.53 12.60 -8.12
CA CYS A 123 -13.24 11.39 -8.50
C CYS A 123 -14.73 11.47 -8.16
N LYS A 124 -15.03 11.92 -6.93
CA LYS A 124 -16.38 11.94 -6.38
C LYS A 124 -16.50 13.08 -5.37
N THR A 125 -17.65 13.73 -5.32
CA THR A 125 -18.02 14.66 -4.26
C THR A 125 -19.40 14.30 -3.74
N LYS A 126 -19.55 14.19 -2.43
CA LYS A 126 -20.83 13.96 -1.77
C LYS A 126 -21.13 15.13 -0.85
N TYR A 127 -22.18 15.88 -1.20
CA TYR A 127 -22.71 16.94 -0.35
C TYR A 127 -23.82 16.37 0.52
N TYR A 128 -23.90 16.89 1.73
CA TYR A 128 -24.92 16.51 2.68
C TYR A 128 -25.87 17.68 2.95
N ALA A 129 -27.03 17.38 3.56
CA ALA A 129 -28.08 18.36 3.83
C ALA A 129 -27.60 19.47 4.78
N ASP A 130 -26.77 19.10 5.74
CA ASP A 130 -26.15 20.00 6.71
C ASP A 130 -25.03 20.91 6.16
N GLY A 131 -24.64 20.74 4.89
CA GLY A 131 -23.56 21.49 4.26
C GLY A 131 -22.16 20.86 4.38
N GLY A 132 -22.02 19.73 5.09
CA GLY A 132 -20.76 18.98 5.11
C GLY A 132 -20.46 18.28 3.78
N VAL A 133 -19.20 17.89 3.59
CA VAL A 133 -18.69 17.38 2.30
C VAL A 133 -17.71 16.23 2.48
N ASP A 134 -17.89 15.18 1.69
CA ASP A 134 -16.85 14.18 1.40
C ASP A 134 -16.37 14.36 -0.03
N ILE A 135 -15.06 14.27 -0.24
CA ILE A 135 -14.45 14.37 -1.55
C ILE A 135 -13.40 13.27 -1.73
N VAL A 136 -13.48 12.55 -2.84
CA VAL A 136 -12.44 11.60 -3.25
C VAL A 136 -11.60 12.27 -4.32
N VAL A 137 -10.30 12.36 -4.08
CA VAL A 137 -9.36 12.99 -5.00
C VAL A 137 -8.31 11.98 -5.47
N LYS A 138 -7.83 12.18 -6.70
CA LYS A 138 -6.76 11.42 -7.34
C LYS A 138 -5.60 12.35 -7.65
N VAL A 139 -4.44 12.00 -7.14
CA VAL A 139 -3.15 12.66 -7.36
C VAL A 139 -2.27 11.76 -8.23
N PRO A 140 -2.02 12.14 -9.50
CA PRO A 140 -1.08 11.42 -10.36
C PRO A 140 0.36 11.50 -9.83
N LEU A 141 1.10 10.39 -9.90
CA LEU A 141 2.54 10.32 -9.64
C LEU A 141 3.32 10.64 -10.93
N THR A 142 3.12 11.85 -11.46
CA THR A 142 3.67 12.32 -12.74
C THR A 142 4.16 13.76 -12.63
N GLY A 143 4.82 14.28 -13.67
CA GLY A 143 5.24 15.68 -13.75
C GLY A 143 6.23 16.07 -12.65
N GLU A 144 6.11 17.29 -12.10
CA GLU A 144 7.07 17.84 -11.14
C GLU A 144 7.19 17.02 -9.85
N LEU A 145 6.11 16.39 -9.38
CA LEU A 145 6.17 15.49 -8.24
C LEU A 145 7.11 14.31 -8.52
N LEU A 146 6.95 13.68 -9.69
CA LEU A 146 7.76 12.54 -10.08
C LEU A 146 9.21 12.95 -10.36
N LYS A 147 9.42 14.13 -10.96
CA LYS A 147 10.75 14.72 -11.18
C LYS A 147 11.51 14.89 -9.86
N ALA A 148 10.84 15.40 -8.83
CA ALA A 148 11.43 15.59 -7.51
C ALA A 148 11.79 14.26 -6.84
N LEU A 149 10.98 13.21 -7.05
CA LEU A 149 11.22 11.87 -6.49
C LEU A 149 12.30 11.08 -7.26
N LEU A 150 12.51 11.35 -8.55
CA LEU A 150 13.42 10.60 -9.43
C LEU A 150 14.55 11.48 -10.01
N PRO A 151 15.52 11.94 -9.19
CA PRO A 151 16.55 12.86 -9.65
C PRO A 151 17.50 12.28 -10.71
N ASN A 152 17.59 10.96 -10.82
CA ASN A 152 18.47 10.26 -11.77
C ASN A 152 17.74 9.78 -13.04
N ALA A 153 16.49 10.18 -13.25
CA ALA A 153 15.73 9.79 -14.45
C ALA A 153 16.39 10.31 -15.73
N GLY A 154 16.56 9.43 -16.73
CA GLY A 154 17.09 9.80 -18.04
C GLY A 154 18.60 10.06 -18.12
N ASN A 155 19.38 9.72 -17.10
CA ASN A 155 20.83 9.94 -17.10
C ASN A 155 21.64 8.98 -18.01
N ASN A 156 21.04 7.88 -18.48
CA ASN A 156 21.70 6.86 -19.31
C ASN A 156 20.67 6.18 -20.23
N VAL A 157 19.97 6.97 -21.04
CA VAL A 157 18.85 6.50 -21.86
C VAL A 157 19.26 5.34 -22.78
N ALA A 158 18.44 4.29 -22.83
CA ALA A 158 18.64 3.18 -23.75
C ALA A 158 18.28 3.56 -25.19
N THR A 159 19.19 3.29 -26.13
CA THR A 159 19.09 3.75 -27.53
C THR A 159 19.43 2.68 -28.58
N SER A 160 19.90 1.50 -28.16
CA SER A 160 20.33 0.45 -29.10
C SER A 160 19.15 -0.15 -29.86
N LYS A 161 19.29 -0.30 -31.18
CA LYS A 161 18.26 -0.94 -32.02
C LYS A 161 17.92 -2.34 -31.50
N SER A 162 16.64 -2.70 -31.51
CA SER A 162 16.16 -4.00 -31.01
C SER A 162 15.14 -4.64 -31.95
N ASN A 163 15.13 -5.98 -31.97
CA ASN A 163 14.07 -6.77 -32.63
C ASN A 163 12.78 -6.84 -31.78
N TYR A 164 12.83 -6.41 -30.53
CA TYR A 164 11.71 -6.37 -29.60
C TYR A 164 11.19 -4.94 -29.45
N THR A 165 9.88 -4.81 -29.24
CA THR A 165 9.21 -3.51 -29.15
C THR A 165 8.87 -3.09 -27.72
N GLY A 166 9.14 -3.96 -26.75
CA GLY A 166 8.80 -3.79 -25.34
C GLY A 166 9.15 -5.03 -24.52
N LEU A 167 8.89 -4.95 -23.23
CA LEU A 167 9.17 -5.99 -22.25
C LEU A 167 7.93 -6.25 -21.38
N ILE A 168 7.59 -7.53 -21.20
CA ILE A 168 6.59 -7.99 -20.26
C ILE A 168 7.31 -8.83 -19.21
N VAL A 169 7.31 -8.39 -17.96
CA VAL A 169 7.92 -9.08 -16.82
C VAL A 169 6.79 -9.65 -15.97
N ASP A 170 6.74 -10.97 -15.83
CA ASP A 170 5.74 -11.62 -14.98
C ASP A 170 6.28 -11.85 -13.58
N ALA A 171 5.92 -10.97 -12.65
CA ALA A 171 6.33 -11.02 -11.25
C ALA A 171 5.19 -11.51 -10.33
N SER A 172 4.10 -12.05 -10.89
CA SER A 172 2.95 -12.51 -10.11
C SER A 172 3.28 -13.71 -9.21
N ALA A 173 4.23 -14.54 -9.66
CA ALA A 173 4.71 -15.72 -8.97
C ALA A 173 5.86 -15.46 -8.00
N VAL A 174 6.21 -14.19 -7.72
CA VAL A 174 7.13 -13.83 -6.63
C VAL A 174 6.49 -12.78 -5.72
N ALA A 175 6.95 -12.72 -4.46
CA ALA A 175 6.58 -11.66 -3.54
C ALA A 175 7.33 -10.38 -3.95
N PHE A 176 6.99 -9.78 -5.08
CA PHE A 176 7.62 -8.55 -5.56
C PHE A 176 6.98 -7.32 -4.90
N SER A 177 7.79 -6.33 -4.52
CA SER A 177 7.29 -5.04 -4.03
C SER A 177 7.34 -3.96 -5.12
N PRO A 178 6.19 -3.44 -5.57
CA PRO A 178 6.15 -2.36 -6.54
C PRO A 178 6.87 -1.09 -6.05
N ALA A 179 7.54 -0.43 -6.98
CA ALA A 179 8.17 0.87 -6.79
C ALA A 179 7.85 1.83 -7.94
N ILE A 180 8.05 3.13 -7.74
CA ILE A 180 7.92 4.14 -8.80
C ILE A 180 8.94 3.87 -9.93
N ALA A 181 10.13 3.42 -9.58
CA ALA A 181 11.21 3.04 -10.48
C ALA A 181 11.89 1.74 -10.02
N PRO A 182 11.30 0.56 -10.31
CA PRO A 182 11.92 -0.72 -9.98
C PRO A 182 13.16 -0.97 -10.84
N ARG A 183 13.99 -1.94 -10.46
CA ARG A 183 15.12 -2.40 -11.28
C ARG A 183 14.93 -3.82 -11.76
N LEU A 184 15.52 -4.11 -12.91
CA LEU A 184 15.71 -5.48 -13.39
C LEU A 184 17.19 -5.81 -13.33
N LEU A 185 17.51 -6.98 -12.78
CA LEU A 185 18.86 -7.47 -12.56
C LEU A 185 19.11 -8.74 -13.37
N ALA A 186 20.35 -8.95 -13.78
CA ALA A 186 20.84 -10.23 -14.23
C ALA A 186 21.03 -11.19 -13.03
N PRO A 187 21.18 -12.51 -13.26
CA PRO A 187 21.45 -13.48 -12.19
C PRO A 187 22.70 -13.16 -11.35
N ASP A 188 23.71 -12.56 -11.95
CA ASP A 188 24.94 -12.09 -11.29
C ASP A 188 24.75 -10.78 -10.47
N GLY A 189 23.54 -10.22 -10.45
CA GLY A 189 23.21 -8.97 -9.76
C GLY A 189 23.44 -7.69 -10.57
N LYS A 190 23.96 -7.77 -11.80
CA LYS A 190 24.16 -6.59 -12.65
C LYS A 190 22.83 -5.90 -12.96
N VAL A 191 22.78 -4.58 -12.79
CA VAL A 191 21.60 -3.77 -13.12
C VAL A 191 21.44 -3.67 -14.64
N LEU A 192 20.34 -4.20 -15.16
CA LEU A 192 19.99 -4.18 -16.58
C LEU A 192 19.04 -3.04 -16.93
N TYR A 193 18.16 -2.68 -15.99
CA TYR A 193 17.16 -1.63 -16.18
C TYR A 193 16.92 -0.85 -14.89
N ASN A 194 16.76 0.47 -15.01
CA ASN A 194 16.38 1.40 -13.95
C ASN A 194 15.83 2.70 -14.57
N GLN A 195 15.46 3.67 -13.73
CA GLN A 195 14.99 5.01 -14.16
C GLN A 195 15.92 5.75 -15.13
N GLY A 196 17.22 5.51 -15.06
CA GLY A 196 18.22 6.15 -15.92
C GLY A 196 18.10 5.74 -17.38
N LYS A 197 17.63 4.51 -17.64
CA LYS A 197 17.43 3.95 -18.98
C LYS A 197 16.25 4.56 -19.74
N VAL A 198 15.34 5.28 -19.07
CA VAL A 198 14.10 5.81 -19.65
C VAL A 198 14.25 7.31 -19.92
N LYS A 199 13.78 7.80 -21.07
CA LYS A 199 13.81 9.24 -21.39
C LYS A 199 13.03 10.05 -20.34
N LEU A 200 13.56 11.23 -19.98
CA LEU A 200 12.97 12.05 -18.92
C LEU A 200 11.50 12.44 -19.24
N ASP A 201 11.21 12.88 -20.45
CA ASP A 201 9.84 13.23 -20.88
C ASP A 201 8.87 12.04 -20.77
N VAL A 202 9.36 10.83 -21.08
CA VAL A 202 8.60 9.58 -20.90
C VAL A 202 8.35 9.30 -19.42
N VAL A 203 9.39 9.39 -18.58
CA VAL A 203 9.25 9.21 -17.12
C VAL A 203 8.20 10.17 -16.57
N LEU A 204 8.30 11.47 -16.88
CA LEU A 204 7.40 12.49 -16.35
C LEU A 204 5.95 12.31 -16.81
N LYS A 205 5.71 11.71 -17.97
CA LYS A 205 4.37 11.50 -18.52
C LYS A 205 3.74 10.17 -18.12
N ASN A 206 4.51 9.09 -18.16
CA ASN A 206 4.02 7.72 -18.09
C ASN A 206 4.61 6.89 -16.94
N GLY A 207 5.64 7.39 -16.26
CA GLY A 207 6.45 6.63 -15.31
C GLY A 207 7.55 5.81 -16.01
N THR A 208 8.27 5.02 -15.23
CA THR A 208 9.33 4.13 -15.74
C THR A 208 8.74 2.82 -16.29
N VAL A 209 7.77 2.25 -15.57
CA VAL A 209 7.10 1.00 -15.88
C VAL A 209 5.59 1.14 -15.78
N LYS A 210 4.86 0.20 -16.40
CA LYS A 210 3.42 0.05 -16.25
C LYS A 210 3.10 -1.21 -15.45
N TYR A 211 2.41 -1.06 -14.33
CA TYR A 211 1.88 -2.20 -13.57
C TYR A 211 0.52 -2.65 -14.12
N VAL A 212 0.32 -3.97 -14.16
CA VAL A 212 -0.95 -4.64 -14.49
C VAL A 212 -1.14 -5.86 -13.60
N HIS A 213 -2.36 -6.35 -13.45
CA HIS A 213 -2.62 -7.54 -12.62
C HIS A 213 -2.65 -8.85 -13.41
N ASN A 214 -2.80 -8.78 -14.72
CA ASN A 214 -2.84 -9.93 -15.61
C ASN A 214 -2.50 -9.51 -17.05
N ARG A 215 -2.29 -10.50 -17.92
CA ARG A 215 -1.91 -10.28 -19.32
C ARG A 215 -3.00 -9.57 -20.14
N ASN A 216 -4.28 -9.71 -19.77
CA ASN A 216 -5.39 -9.14 -20.54
C ASN A 216 -5.45 -7.60 -20.45
N GLU A 217 -4.84 -7.01 -19.42
CA GLU A 217 -4.72 -5.55 -19.27
C GLU A 217 -3.61 -4.94 -20.16
N ILE A 218 -2.76 -5.78 -20.76
CA ILE A 218 -1.64 -5.33 -21.61
C ILE A 218 -2.18 -4.92 -22.98
N LYS A 219 -1.92 -3.67 -23.35
CA LYS A 219 -2.31 -3.09 -24.64
C LYS A 219 -1.08 -2.89 -25.52
N ASN A 220 -1.25 -2.93 -26.84
CA ASN A 220 -0.18 -2.71 -27.82
C ASN A 220 0.58 -1.38 -27.55
N ARG A 221 -0.11 -0.32 -27.11
CA ARG A 221 0.54 0.94 -26.72
C ARG A 221 1.55 0.81 -25.56
N HIS A 222 1.46 -0.22 -24.71
CA HIS A 222 2.36 -0.42 -23.57
C HIS A 222 3.68 -1.09 -23.99
N VAL A 223 3.65 -2.04 -24.93
CA VAL A 223 4.82 -2.91 -25.25
C VAL A 223 5.08 -3.13 -26.74
N GLY A 224 4.28 -2.53 -27.62
CA GLY A 224 4.34 -2.72 -29.07
C GLY A 224 3.88 -4.10 -29.54
N LYS A 225 4.20 -4.43 -30.80
CA LYS A 225 3.72 -5.64 -31.50
C LYS A 225 4.52 -6.91 -31.22
N ARG A 226 5.78 -6.79 -30.79
CA ARG A 226 6.72 -7.91 -30.56
C ARG A 226 7.39 -7.75 -29.19
N PRO A 227 6.65 -7.90 -28.09
CA PRO A 227 7.23 -7.82 -26.75
C PRO A 227 8.14 -9.00 -26.45
N LEU A 228 9.22 -8.75 -25.71
CA LEU A 228 10.00 -9.78 -25.04
C LEU A 228 9.27 -10.19 -23.75
N ASN A 229 9.03 -11.49 -23.55
CA ASN A 229 8.51 -12.02 -22.28
C ASN A 229 9.71 -12.39 -21.39
N ALA A 230 9.78 -11.80 -20.21
CA ALA A 230 10.81 -12.10 -19.23
C ALA A 230 10.30 -13.07 -18.18
N ARG A 231 11.04 -14.16 -17.97
CA ARG A 231 10.84 -15.03 -16.82
C ARG A 231 11.58 -14.43 -15.63
N VAL A 232 10.87 -14.24 -14.53
CA VAL A 232 11.48 -13.87 -13.25
C VAL A 232 11.98 -15.14 -12.58
N THR A 233 13.28 -15.17 -12.26
CA THR A 233 13.91 -16.29 -11.55
C THR A 233 14.00 -16.05 -10.05
N GLY A 234 13.82 -14.80 -9.61
CA GLY A 234 13.78 -14.43 -8.21
C GLY A 234 13.74 -12.92 -7.99
N LEU A 235 13.94 -12.55 -6.73
CA LEU A 235 14.07 -11.18 -6.29
C LEU A 235 15.55 -10.84 -6.09
N GLY A 236 15.90 -9.56 -6.19
CA GLY A 236 17.29 -9.13 -5.97
C GLY A 236 17.73 -9.41 -4.54
N VAL A 237 18.98 -9.79 -4.33
CA VAL A 237 19.54 -10.15 -3.00
C VAL A 237 19.41 -9.02 -1.98
N LEU A 238 19.53 -7.78 -2.47
CA LEU A 238 19.50 -6.59 -1.62
C LEU A 238 18.10 -6.03 -1.46
N SER A 239 17.18 -6.29 -2.39
CA SER A 239 15.84 -5.73 -2.33
C SER A 239 14.79 -6.55 -3.06
N PRO A 240 13.60 -6.73 -2.47
CA PRO A 240 12.46 -7.32 -3.15
C PRO A 240 11.72 -6.39 -4.11
N GLY A 241 12.15 -5.13 -4.23
CA GLY A 241 11.77 -4.23 -5.32
C GLY A 241 12.62 -4.41 -6.58
N ASP A 242 13.61 -5.30 -6.54
CA ASP A 242 14.40 -5.70 -7.70
C ASP A 242 13.94 -7.06 -8.21
N LEU A 243 13.78 -7.20 -9.52
CA LEU A 243 13.44 -8.46 -10.17
C LEU A 243 14.68 -9.02 -10.87
N VAL A 244 15.01 -10.28 -10.61
CA VAL A 244 16.05 -11.01 -11.32
C VAL A 244 15.40 -11.73 -12.49
N VAL A 245 15.90 -11.48 -13.70
CA VAL A 245 15.43 -12.13 -14.93
C VAL A 245 16.36 -13.27 -15.32
N ASP A 246 15.85 -14.22 -16.11
CA ASP A 246 16.67 -15.32 -16.65
C ASP A 246 17.82 -14.83 -17.55
N GLN A 247 18.85 -15.66 -17.72
CA GLN A 247 20.08 -15.30 -18.42
C GLN A 247 19.88 -14.90 -19.90
N ASN A 248 18.89 -15.49 -20.58
CA ASN A 248 18.62 -15.17 -21.98
C ASN A 248 18.07 -13.75 -22.09
N VAL A 249 17.11 -13.40 -21.24
CA VAL A 249 16.57 -12.04 -21.14
C VAL A 249 17.65 -11.06 -20.69
N ALA A 250 18.46 -11.44 -19.71
CA ALA A 250 19.54 -10.61 -19.20
C ALA A 250 20.51 -10.17 -20.30
N THR A 251 20.89 -11.10 -21.18
CA THR A 251 21.77 -10.85 -22.32
C THR A 251 21.18 -9.82 -23.29
N ILE A 252 19.87 -9.92 -23.59
CA ILE A 252 19.17 -8.97 -24.47
C ILE A 252 19.11 -7.58 -23.82
N LEU A 253 18.76 -7.50 -22.54
CA LEU A 253 18.63 -6.22 -21.83
C LEU A 253 19.98 -5.53 -21.61
N ALA A 254 21.07 -6.30 -21.46
CA ALA A 254 22.43 -5.76 -21.35
C ALA A 254 22.82 -4.92 -22.58
N GLY A 255 22.29 -5.23 -23.75
CA GLY A 255 22.44 -4.44 -24.98
C GLY A 255 21.78 -3.05 -24.93
N SER A 256 21.05 -2.71 -23.86
CA SER A 256 20.31 -1.46 -23.68
C SER A 256 19.34 -1.15 -24.84
N PRO A 257 18.38 -2.04 -25.13
CA PRO A 257 17.48 -1.88 -26.26
C PRO A 257 16.58 -0.63 -26.14
N GLU A 258 16.37 0.06 -27.25
CA GLU A 258 15.73 1.37 -27.35
C GLU A 258 14.31 1.42 -26.76
N PHE A 259 13.57 0.30 -26.78
CA PHE A 259 12.23 0.24 -26.20
C PHE A 259 12.22 0.55 -24.69
N LEU A 260 13.33 0.30 -23.97
CA LEU A 260 13.50 0.68 -22.57
C LEU A 260 13.54 2.20 -22.42
N GLY A 261 14.18 2.90 -23.37
CA GLY A 261 14.19 4.36 -23.47
C GLY A 261 12.81 4.97 -23.58
N TYR A 262 11.91 4.27 -24.26
CA TYR A 262 10.50 4.64 -24.41
C TYR A 262 9.59 4.14 -23.29
N GLY A 263 10.14 3.57 -22.21
CA GLY A 263 9.38 3.08 -21.05
C GLY A 263 8.41 1.95 -21.42
N LYS A 264 8.72 1.16 -22.46
CA LYS A 264 7.86 0.06 -22.94
C LYS A 264 8.05 -1.18 -22.07
N VAL A 265 7.88 -1.03 -20.77
CA VAL A 265 8.07 -2.08 -19.77
C VAL A 265 6.77 -2.25 -18.99
N VAL A 266 6.21 -3.45 -19.05
CA VAL A 266 5.05 -3.85 -18.24
C VAL A 266 5.51 -4.86 -17.21
N ILE A 267 5.12 -4.65 -15.95
CA ILE A 267 5.29 -5.64 -14.88
C ILE A 267 3.91 -6.13 -14.48
N ILE A 268 3.71 -7.44 -14.61
CA ILE A 268 2.53 -8.13 -14.09
C ILE A 268 2.79 -8.40 -12.61
N THR A 269 1.95 -7.88 -11.73
CA THR A 269 2.06 -8.12 -10.29
C THR A 269 0.81 -8.82 -9.81
N SER A 270 0.96 -9.65 -8.79
CA SER A 270 -0.20 -10.07 -8.01
C SER A 270 -0.94 -8.84 -7.48
N PRO A 271 -2.28 -8.85 -7.42
CA PRO A 271 -3.03 -7.78 -6.79
C PRO A 271 -2.50 -7.57 -5.36
N ILE A 272 -2.25 -6.32 -4.97
CA ILE A 272 -1.94 -6.03 -3.56
C ILE A 272 -3.14 -6.54 -2.75
N ARG A 273 -2.87 -7.37 -1.73
CA ARG A 273 -3.91 -7.82 -0.80
C ARG A 273 -4.52 -6.58 -0.15
N LYS A 274 -5.71 -6.17 -0.61
CA LYS A 274 -6.55 -5.23 0.13
C LYS A 274 -6.79 -5.82 1.51
N ILE A 275 -6.82 -5.00 2.56
CA ILE A 275 -7.26 -5.47 3.88
C ILE A 275 -8.71 -5.93 3.69
N ASP A 276 -8.92 -7.25 3.72
CA ASP A 276 -10.24 -7.84 3.69
C ASP A 276 -10.84 -7.71 5.08
N CYS A 277 -11.82 -6.81 5.19
CA CYS A 277 -12.53 -6.55 6.42
C CYS A 277 -13.51 -7.66 6.81
N LYS A 278 -13.69 -8.69 5.98
CA LYS A 278 -14.47 -9.89 6.31
C LYS A 278 -13.85 -10.60 7.51
N GLY A 279 -14.64 -10.83 8.55
CA GLY A 279 -14.18 -11.40 9.82
C GLY A 279 -13.50 -10.40 10.77
N ILE A 280 -13.19 -9.18 10.32
CA ILE A 280 -12.65 -8.09 11.15
C ILE A 280 -13.77 -7.31 11.82
N ALA A 281 -14.79 -6.92 11.04
CA ALA A 281 -15.89 -6.08 11.52
C ALA A 281 -16.77 -6.72 12.62
N GLY A 282 -16.74 -8.06 12.76
CA GLY A 282 -17.48 -8.81 13.77
C GLY A 282 -16.68 -9.10 15.04
N ASN A 283 -15.40 -8.73 15.08
CA ASN A 283 -14.55 -9.00 16.24
C ASN A 283 -15.06 -8.23 17.46
N LYS A 284 -15.19 -8.91 18.60
CA LYS A 284 -15.64 -8.31 19.86
C LYS A 284 -14.52 -7.56 20.57
N MET A 285 -13.25 -7.90 20.28
CA MET A 285 -12.09 -7.27 20.90
C MET A 285 -11.97 -5.80 20.52
N ASP A 286 -11.57 -4.99 21.49
CA ASP A 286 -11.31 -3.57 21.28
C ASP A 286 -10.04 -3.31 20.47
N GLN A 287 -9.06 -4.21 20.57
CA GLN A 287 -7.78 -4.18 19.88
C GLN A 287 -7.32 -5.62 19.58
N ALA A 288 -6.74 -5.84 18.40
CA ALA A 288 -6.13 -7.13 18.03
C ALA A 288 -4.96 -6.94 17.06
N ILE A 289 -3.97 -7.85 17.14
CA ILE A 289 -2.88 -7.93 16.16
C ILE A 289 -3.03 -9.26 15.42
N ASP A 290 -3.21 -9.19 14.11
CA ASP A 290 -3.12 -10.32 13.21
C ASP A 290 -1.70 -10.34 12.64
N TRP A 291 -0.87 -11.22 13.17
CA TRP A 291 0.54 -11.36 12.79
C TRP A 291 0.73 -12.06 11.44
N GLU A 292 -0.27 -12.81 10.98
CA GLU A 292 -0.24 -13.54 9.72
C GLU A 292 -0.41 -12.57 8.55
N ARG A 293 -1.40 -11.67 8.68
CA ARG A 293 -1.71 -10.59 7.72
C ARG A 293 -0.97 -9.30 8.02
N LYS A 294 -0.32 -9.22 9.18
CA LYS A 294 0.43 -8.08 9.71
C LYS A 294 -0.40 -6.79 9.79
N ILE A 295 -1.61 -6.94 10.31
CA ILE A 295 -2.55 -5.85 10.53
C ILE A 295 -2.84 -5.67 12.02
N VAL A 296 -2.90 -4.42 12.45
CA VAL A 296 -3.49 -4.01 13.72
C VAL A 296 -4.94 -3.64 13.50
N ILE A 297 -5.80 -4.00 14.44
CA ILE A 297 -7.23 -3.74 14.39
C ILE A 297 -7.61 -3.02 15.69
N ALA A 298 -8.42 -1.96 15.60
CA ALA A 298 -9.02 -1.35 16.78
C ALA A 298 -10.46 -0.91 16.53
N LYS A 299 -11.29 -1.07 17.56
CA LYS A 299 -12.67 -0.61 17.62
C LYS A 299 -12.74 0.61 18.54
N GLY A 300 -13.07 1.75 17.97
CA GLY A 300 -13.29 3.00 18.71
C GLY A 300 -14.76 3.27 18.94
N THR A 301 -15.04 3.99 20.02
CA THR A 301 -16.40 4.40 20.42
C THR A 301 -16.45 5.92 20.57
N GLY A 302 -17.48 6.55 20.01
CA GLY A 302 -17.67 7.99 20.07
C GLY A 302 -19.08 8.33 20.55
N ARG A 303 -19.20 9.07 21.65
CA ARG A 303 -20.48 9.55 22.17
C ARG A 303 -20.50 11.07 22.13
N ILE A 304 -21.57 11.64 21.58
CA ILE A 304 -21.77 13.08 21.51
C ILE A 304 -23.15 13.40 22.10
N ASN A 305 -23.21 14.44 22.94
CA ASN A 305 -24.47 14.94 23.46
C ASN A 305 -25.11 15.88 22.44
N PHE A 306 -26.30 15.54 21.95
CA PHE A 306 -26.99 16.35 20.94
C PHE A 306 -27.97 17.33 21.55
N SER A 307 -28.03 18.53 20.97
CA SER A 307 -29.21 19.38 21.06
C SER A 307 -30.30 18.86 20.11
N ARG A 308 -31.58 18.92 20.51
CA ARG A 308 -32.73 18.49 19.68
C ARG A 308 -32.84 19.24 18.34
N LYS A 309 -32.16 20.38 18.19
CA LYS A 309 -32.17 21.21 16.97
C LYS A 309 -31.09 20.81 15.94
N MET A 310 -30.20 19.88 16.27
CA MET A 310 -29.08 19.51 15.41
C MET A 310 -29.53 18.51 14.33
N ASP A 311 -29.11 18.73 13.08
CA ASP A 311 -29.44 17.85 11.97
C ASP A 311 -28.85 16.43 12.16
N ASN A 312 -29.60 15.42 11.71
CA ASN A 312 -29.22 14.02 11.92
C ASN A 312 -27.90 13.67 11.22
N SER A 313 -27.61 14.26 10.06
CA SER A 313 -26.36 14.00 9.32
C SER A 313 -25.13 14.63 9.97
N VAL A 314 -25.30 15.80 10.62
CA VAL A 314 -24.25 16.42 11.47
C VAL A 314 -23.97 15.50 12.64
N ARG A 315 -25.03 15.08 13.34
CA ARG A 315 -24.94 14.19 14.49
C ARG A 315 -24.18 12.91 14.14
N MET A 316 -24.57 12.23 13.06
CA MET A 316 -23.94 10.98 12.63
C MET A 316 -22.45 11.16 12.37
N ARG A 317 -22.05 12.26 11.72
CA ARG A 317 -20.63 12.55 11.46
C ARG A 317 -19.84 12.94 12.70
N MET A 318 -20.43 13.67 13.63
CA MET A 318 -19.75 13.97 14.89
C MET A 318 -19.50 12.70 15.71
N MET A 319 -20.48 11.80 15.80
CA MET A 319 -20.29 10.51 16.48
C MET A 319 -19.24 9.67 15.77
N GLU A 320 -19.35 9.55 14.46
CA GLU A 320 -18.41 8.79 13.64
C GLU A 320 -17.00 9.33 13.78
N LYS A 321 -16.82 10.65 13.75
CA LYS A 321 -15.50 11.25 13.88
C LYS A 321 -14.92 11.05 15.27
N ALA A 322 -15.74 11.16 16.32
CA ALA A 322 -15.31 10.85 17.67
C ALA A 322 -14.89 9.37 17.82
N ALA A 323 -15.67 8.45 17.25
CA ALA A 323 -15.37 7.02 17.26
C ALA A 323 -14.11 6.69 16.45
N GLU A 324 -13.92 7.34 15.30
CA GLU A 324 -12.72 7.21 14.47
C GLU A 324 -11.48 7.73 15.21
N VAL A 325 -11.56 8.87 15.89
CA VAL A 325 -10.44 9.41 16.70
C VAL A 325 -10.08 8.47 17.85
N ASP A 326 -11.07 7.88 18.52
CA ASP A 326 -10.80 6.86 19.56
C ASP A 326 -10.17 5.59 18.96
N ALA A 327 -10.65 5.13 17.80
CA ALA A 327 -10.07 3.99 17.09
C ALA A 327 -8.63 4.28 16.64
N GLU A 328 -8.35 5.47 16.11
CA GLU A 328 -7.02 5.93 15.73
C GLU A 328 -6.08 5.95 16.95
N ARG A 329 -6.54 6.46 18.09
CA ARG A 329 -5.79 6.45 19.35
C ARG A 329 -5.44 5.03 19.80
N LYS A 330 -6.43 4.12 19.79
CA LYS A 330 -6.23 2.70 20.12
C LYS A 330 -5.27 2.03 19.13
N LEU A 331 -5.38 2.30 17.83
CA LEU A 331 -4.43 1.79 16.84
C LEU A 331 -3.00 2.27 17.12
N LEU A 332 -2.84 3.57 17.41
CA LEU A 332 -1.54 4.14 17.74
C LEU A 332 -0.93 3.43 18.97
N GLU A 333 -1.69 3.29 20.04
CA GLU A 333 -1.27 2.59 21.26
C GLU A 333 -0.86 1.13 20.98
N LEU A 334 -1.65 0.42 20.17
CA LEU A 334 -1.38 -0.97 19.83
C LEU A 334 -0.10 -1.10 18.99
N ILE A 335 0.07 -0.25 17.97
CA ILE A 335 1.29 -0.24 17.13
C ILE A 335 2.52 0.05 17.98
N LEU A 336 2.44 1.04 18.88
CA LEU A 336 3.52 1.40 19.79
C LEU A 336 3.88 0.27 20.77
N SER A 337 2.92 -0.60 21.09
CA SER A 337 3.10 -1.75 21.99
C SER A 337 3.56 -3.03 21.29
N ILE A 338 3.71 -3.01 19.95
CA ILE A 338 4.21 -4.16 19.20
C ILE A 338 5.59 -4.57 19.72
N ASN A 339 5.71 -5.85 20.05
CA ASN A 339 6.93 -6.47 20.53
C ASN A 339 8.00 -6.53 19.43
N VAL A 340 9.20 -6.03 19.73
CA VAL A 340 10.32 -6.06 18.79
C VAL A 340 11.11 -7.35 18.93
N ASP A 341 11.57 -7.67 20.15
CA ASP A 341 12.52 -8.75 20.43
C ASP A 341 12.35 -9.38 21.83
N GLY A 342 11.21 -9.16 22.49
CA GLY A 342 10.93 -9.63 23.86
C GLY A 342 11.37 -8.68 24.97
N ASN A 343 12.35 -7.81 24.70
CA ASN A 343 12.83 -6.83 25.68
C ASN A 343 12.35 -5.41 25.36
N LYS A 344 12.14 -5.12 24.08
CA LYS A 344 11.75 -3.79 23.60
C LYS A 344 10.41 -3.84 22.88
N VAL A 345 9.63 -2.79 23.07
CA VAL A 345 8.44 -2.50 22.25
C VAL A 345 8.72 -1.35 21.29
N LEU A 346 7.92 -1.24 20.24
CA LEU A 346 8.14 -0.26 19.19
C LEU A 346 8.26 1.17 19.73
N LYS A 347 7.46 1.55 20.74
CA LYS A 347 7.52 2.86 21.40
C LYS A 347 8.92 3.27 21.86
N GLN A 348 9.66 2.35 22.47
CA GLN A 348 11.00 2.61 23.03
C GLN A 348 12.08 2.74 21.96
N THR A 349 11.70 2.46 20.71
CA THR A 349 12.63 2.27 19.61
C THR A 349 12.39 3.31 18.51
N LEU A 350 11.31 4.09 18.55
CA LEU A 350 11.00 5.07 17.51
C LEU A 350 11.81 6.35 17.65
N ASN A 351 12.54 6.71 16.60
CA ASN A 351 13.24 8.00 16.49
C ASN A 351 12.34 9.10 15.85
N LYS A 352 11.26 8.70 15.15
CA LYS A 352 10.32 9.60 14.45
C LYS A 352 8.86 9.14 14.63
N PRO A 353 8.14 9.61 15.66
CA PRO A 353 6.76 9.17 15.95
C PRO A 353 5.75 9.48 14.83
N ASN A 354 6.01 10.53 14.03
CA ASN A 354 5.12 10.99 12.95
C ASN A 354 4.83 9.93 11.87
N ARG A 355 5.68 8.90 11.71
CA ARG A 355 5.43 7.80 10.76
C ARG A 355 4.34 6.84 11.24
N VAL A 356 4.31 6.57 12.54
CA VAL A 356 3.24 5.74 13.14
C VAL A 356 1.90 6.43 12.98
N GLU A 357 1.87 7.74 13.20
CA GLU A 357 0.67 8.53 12.95
C GLU A 357 0.23 8.46 11.48
N GLY A 358 1.18 8.41 10.54
CA GLY A 358 0.88 8.24 9.11
C GLY A 358 0.19 6.90 8.80
N VAL A 359 0.61 5.81 9.45
CA VAL A 359 -0.06 4.50 9.34
C VAL A 359 -1.46 4.55 9.92
N VAL A 360 -1.60 5.10 11.13
CA VAL A 360 -2.89 5.24 11.82
C VAL A 360 -3.88 6.08 11.00
N LYS A 361 -3.44 7.22 10.47
CA LYS A 361 -4.25 8.13 9.64
C LYS A 361 -4.66 7.52 8.29
N ASN A 362 -4.08 6.39 7.90
CA ASN A 362 -4.40 5.65 6.67
C ASN A 362 -5.03 4.27 6.95
N ALA A 363 -5.45 4.00 8.19
CA ALA A 363 -6.10 2.75 8.56
C ALA A 363 -7.38 2.52 7.75
N VAL A 364 -7.57 1.34 7.17
CA VAL A 364 -8.79 0.98 6.46
C VAL A 364 -9.94 0.89 7.44
N ARG A 365 -11.04 1.60 7.15
CA ARG A 365 -12.28 1.46 7.91
C ARG A 365 -13.03 0.20 7.51
N CYS A 366 -13.15 -0.73 8.45
CA CYS A 366 -13.83 -2.01 8.24
C CYS A 366 -15.32 -1.99 8.59
N SER A 367 -15.74 -1.12 9.51
CA SER A 367 -17.17 -0.88 9.75
C SER A 367 -17.42 0.45 10.45
N ALA A 368 -18.67 0.94 10.33
CA ALA A 368 -19.22 2.01 11.15
C ALA A 368 -20.65 1.61 11.57
N LYS A 369 -20.95 1.69 12.87
CA LYS A 369 -22.27 1.42 13.44
C LYS A 369 -22.72 2.62 14.25
N TYR A 370 -24.02 2.88 14.24
CA TYR A 370 -24.62 4.03 14.90
C TYR A 370 -25.77 3.58 15.78
N PHE A 371 -25.85 4.14 16.98
CA PHE A 371 -26.78 3.75 18.01
C PHE A 371 -27.74 4.90 18.35
N LYS A 372 -28.95 4.55 18.78
CA LYS A 372 -30.02 5.52 19.08
C LYS A 372 -29.72 6.41 20.30
N ASP A 373 -28.83 5.95 21.18
CA ASP A 373 -28.38 6.63 22.39
C ASP A 373 -27.37 7.76 22.12
N GLY A 374 -27.00 7.98 20.86
CA GLY A 374 -26.02 9.00 20.49
C GLY A 374 -24.57 8.52 20.50
N THR A 375 -24.38 7.21 20.40
CA THR A 375 -23.07 6.57 20.28
C THR A 375 -22.83 6.09 18.84
N ALA A 376 -21.57 6.09 18.39
CA ALA A 376 -21.12 5.35 17.22
C ALA A 376 -19.92 4.45 17.54
N GLU A 377 -19.78 3.38 16.78
CA GLU A 377 -18.63 2.48 16.77
C GLU A 377 -17.97 2.51 15.40
N VAL A 378 -16.65 2.59 15.37
CA VAL A 378 -15.85 2.51 14.13
C VAL A 378 -14.76 1.47 14.33
N VAL A 379 -14.64 0.52 13.40
CA VAL A 379 -13.54 -0.45 13.37
C VAL A 379 -12.55 -0.04 12.30
N LEU A 380 -11.30 0.19 12.69
CA LEU A 380 -10.18 0.50 11.81
C LEU A 380 -9.19 -0.66 11.80
N ALA A 381 -8.56 -0.90 10.65
CA ALA A 381 -7.49 -1.87 10.47
C ALA A 381 -6.33 -1.23 9.70
N ALA A 382 -5.11 -1.31 10.21
CA ALA A 382 -3.93 -0.73 9.56
C ALA A 382 -2.81 -1.76 9.42
N PRO A 383 -2.06 -1.77 8.31
CA PRO A 383 -0.86 -2.59 8.21
C PRO A 383 0.25 -1.98 9.08
N PHE A 384 0.97 -2.79 9.86
CA PHE A 384 2.07 -2.29 10.70
C PHE A 384 3.47 -2.52 10.08
N ASP A 385 3.53 -3.19 8.93
CA ASP A 385 4.76 -3.57 8.22
C ASP A 385 5.74 -2.40 8.08
N GLY A 386 5.27 -1.28 7.53
CA GLY A 386 6.14 -0.16 7.14
C GLY A 386 6.77 0.60 8.31
N VAL A 387 6.25 0.45 9.53
CA VAL A 387 6.84 1.04 10.75
C VAL A 387 7.76 0.02 11.42
N ALA A 388 7.29 -1.22 11.53
CA ALA A 388 8.05 -2.32 12.09
C ALA A 388 9.38 -2.54 11.38
N SER A 389 9.34 -2.44 10.05
CA SER A 389 10.43 -2.74 9.15
C SER A 389 11.54 -1.69 9.14
N GLU A 390 11.18 -0.41 9.23
CA GLU A 390 12.15 0.69 9.39
C GLU A 390 12.90 0.56 10.72
N ARG A 391 12.19 0.20 11.79
CA ARG A 391 12.86 0.11 13.09
C ARG A 391 13.78 -1.10 13.19
N ALA A 392 13.33 -2.25 12.70
CA ALA A 392 14.18 -3.42 12.62
C ALA A 392 15.51 -3.09 11.92
N VAL A 393 15.51 -2.26 10.86
CA VAL A 393 16.77 -1.79 10.25
C VAL A 393 17.64 -0.96 11.18
N ALA A 394 17.09 -0.02 11.93
CA ALA A 394 17.87 0.83 12.83
C ALA A 394 18.45 0.09 14.04
N LEU A 395 18.03 -1.16 14.27
CA LEU A 395 18.58 -2.06 15.28
C LEU A 395 19.68 -2.97 14.75
N LYS A 396 19.97 -2.91 13.44
CA LYS A 396 20.96 -3.76 12.79
C LYS A 396 22.37 -3.21 13.01
N ASP A 397 23.32 -4.07 13.33
CA ASP A 397 24.74 -3.70 13.41
C ASP A 397 25.31 -3.50 12.00
N GLU A 398 26.09 -2.42 11.77
CA GLU A 398 26.54 -2.01 10.43
C GLU A 398 27.62 -2.92 9.78
N HIS A 399 27.99 -4.04 10.39
CA HIS A 399 29.05 -4.91 9.89
C HIS A 399 28.51 -6.26 9.43
N SER A 400 28.10 -6.35 8.17
CA SER A 400 27.93 -7.64 7.48
C SER A 400 28.20 -7.44 5.99
N GLY A 401 29.46 -7.59 5.58
CA GLY A 401 29.81 -7.69 4.17
C GLY A 401 29.22 -8.99 3.62
N MET A 402 28.46 -8.93 2.53
CA MET A 402 27.86 -10.09 1.88
C MET A 402 28.83 -10.74 0.90
N THR A 403 29.04 -12.06 1.00
CA THR A 403 29.62 -12.91 -0.03
C THR A 403 28.61 -13.98 -0.39
N ALA A 404 28.44 -14.18 -1.69
CA ALA A 404 27.43 -15.07 -2.22
C ALA A 404 27.91 -16.53 -2.20
N LEU A 405 27.11 -17.40 -1.60
CA LEU A 405 27.20 -18.86 -1.76
C LEU A 405 25.79 -19.36 -2.10
N GLU A 406 25.71 -20.21 -3.12
CA GLU A 406 24.44 -20.80 -3.56
C GLU A 406 23.95 -21.81 -2.53
N SER A 407 22.68 -21.67 -2.12
CA SER A 407 21.93 -22.65 -1.33
C SER A 407 20.91 -23.30 -2.25
N HIS A 408 20.79 -24.63 -2.20
CA HIS A 408 19.74 -25.34 -2.92
C HIS A 408 18.35 -25.17 -2.28
N GLU A 409 18.31 -24.97 -0.96
CA GLU A 409 17.07 -24.81 -0.21
C GLU A 409 16.43 -23.45 -0.45
N SER A 410 15.10 -23.39 -0.41
CA SER A 410 14.35 -22.17 -0.74
C SER A 410 13.96 -21.32 0.47
N GLY A 411 13.99 -21.87 1.68
CA GLY A 411 13.56 -21.21 2.92
C GLY A 411 13.63 -22.08 4.17
N LEU A 412 13.07 -21.58 5.28
CA LEU A 412 13.00 -22.25 6.59
C LEU A 412 11.60 -22.13 7.19
N ILE A 413 11.05 -23.24 7.67
CA ILE A 413 9.82 -23.30 8.47
C ILE A 413 10.17 -23.80 9.87
N ILE A 414 9.79 -23.04 10.89
CA ILE A 414 9.94 -23.41 12.31
C ILE A 414 8.58 -23.68 12.91
N ASP A 415 8.36 -24.89 13.41
CA ASP A 415 7.19 -25.21 14.20
C ASP A 415 7.42 -24.83 15.68
N ALA A 416 6.70 -23.81 16.16
CA ALA A 416 6.67 -23.39 17.57
C ALA A 416 5.31 -23.64 18.23
N SER A 417 4.48 -24.50 17.62
CA SER A 417 3.13 -24.81 18.10
C SER A 417 3.17 -25.43 19.49
N GLY A 418 2.22 -25.03 20.35
CA GLY A 418 2.09 -25.57 21.71
C GLY A 418 3.06 -24.99 22.75
N LEU A 419 4.08 -24.23 22.33
CA LEU A 419 5.05 -23.64 23.26
C LEU A 419 4.52 -22.38 23.98
N GLY A 420 3.51 -21.72 23.42
CA GLY A 420 3.04 -20.41 23.93
C GLY A 420 3.87 -19.22 23.42
N PHE A 421 4.59 -19.41 22.31
CA PHE A 421 5.48 -18.41 21.73
C PHE A 421 4.72 -17.12 21.39
N ARG A 422 5.24 -15.98 21.86
CA ARG A 422 4.67 -14.66 21.56
C ARG A 422 5.35 -14.07 20.31
N PRO A 423 4.61 -13.80 19.23
CA PRO A 423 5.19 -13.19 18.04
C PRO A 423 5.85 -11.83 18.33
N ALA A 424 6.93 -11.57 17.59
CA ALA A 424 7.70 -10.33 17.65
C ALA A 424 8.15 -9.90 16.24
N LEU A 425 8.62 -8.66 16.08
CA LEU A 425 9.11 -8.15 14.79
C LEU A 425 10.45 -8.77 14.36
N ALA A 426 11.32 -9.03 15.33
CA ALA A 426 12.67 -9.52 15.15
C ALA A 426 12.98 -10.65 16.15
N PRO A 427 12.25 -11.77 16.09
CA PRO A 427 12.57 -12.93 16.91
C PRO A 427 13.93 -13.50 16.49
N LYS A 428 14.59 -14.17 17.44
CA LYS A 428 15.85 -14.88 17.22
C LYS A 428 15.62 -16.38 17.31
N LEU A 429 16.37 -17.12 16.50
CA LEU A 429 16.58 -18.55 16.68
C LEU A 429 17.93 -18.75 17.35
N LEU A 430 17.94 -19.46 18.46
CA LEU A 430 19.11 -19.73 19.26
C LEU A 430 19.41 -21.24 19.27
N ASP A 431 20.68 -21.60 19.43
CA ASP A 431 21.03 -22.97 19.79
C ASP A 431 20.87 -23.22 21.31
N SER A 432 21.08 -24.46 21.74
CA SER A 432 20.99 -24.85 23.16
C SER A 432 21.98 -24.11 24.08
N LYS A 433 23.01 -23.47 23.52
CA LYS A 433 24.02 -22.67 24.25
C LYS A 433 23.71 -21.18 24.21
N GLY A 434 22.60 -20.76 23.61
CA GLY A 434 22.19 -19.37 23.48
C GLY A 434 22.86 -18.60 22.34
N ARG A 435 23.58 -19.28 21.43
CA ARG A 435 24.17 -18.63 20.25
C ARG A 435 23.11 -18.37 19.20
N GLU A 436 23.13 -17.18 18.60
CA GLU A 436 22.20 -16.80 17.54
C GLU A 436 22.51 -17.56 16.25
N LEU A 437 21.54 -18.36 15.79
CA LEU A 437 21.57 -19.08 14.52
C LEU A 437 20.94 -18.26 13.40
N TYR A 438 19.94 -17.47 13.74
CA TYR A 438 19.21 -16.60 12.83
C TYR A 438 18.56 -15.45 13.59
N GLY A 439 18.54 -14.27 12.99
CA GLY A 439 17.87 -13.11 13.53
C GLY A 439 17.96 -11.91 12.61
N LEU A 440 17.68 -10.74 13.17
CA LEU A 440 17.69 -9.46 12.45
C LEU A 440 19.01 -9.21 11.69
N ASN A 441 20.14 -9.55 12.30
CA ASN A 441 21.45 -9.29 11.73
C ASN A 441 21.74 -10.18 10.49
N THR A 442 21.08 -11.34 10.39
CA THR A 442 21.18 -12.22 9.23
C THR A 442 20.50 -11.64 7.98
N VAL A 443 19.39 -10.91 8.13
CA VAL A 443 18.52 -10.48 7.01
C VAL A 443 18.97 -9.15 6.42
N SER A 444 19.06 -9.04 5.10
CA SER A 444 19.45 -7.80 4.43
C SER A 444 18.45 -6.67 4.68
N THR A 445 18.97 -5.45 4.78
CA THR A 445 18.21 -4.26 5.21
C THR A 445 16.93 -4.04 4.42
N SER A 446 16.93 -4.14 3.09
CA SER A 446 15.71 -3.87 2.32
C SER A 446 14.68 -5.00 2.43
N TYR A 447 15.10 -6.25 2.67
CA TYR A 447 14.16 -7.34 2.98
C TYR A 447 13.55 -7.16 4.37
N VAL A 448 14.34 -6.73 5.35
CA VAL A 448 13.80 -6.31 6.65
C VAL A 448 12.76 -5.20 6.45
N ARG A 449 13.08 -4.14 5.66
CA ARG A 449 12.15 -3.02 5.35
C ARG A 449 10.85 -3.45 4.68
N GLN A 450 10.86 -4.53 3.91
CA GLN A 450 9.70 -4.91 3.10
C GLN A 450 8.90 -6.06 3.69
N TYR A 451 9.57 -7.12 4.16
CA TYR A 451 8.95 -8.36 4.60
C TYR A 451 9.19 -8.67 6.08
N GLY A 452 10.01 -7.87 6.76
CA GLY A 452 10.41 -8.15 8.15
C GLY A 452 11.29 -9.39 8.25
N VAL A 453 11.68 -9.74 9.49
CA VAL A 453 12.62 -10.84 9.75
C VAL A 453 11.97 -12.20 9.53
N VAL A 454 10.71 -12.38 9.93
CA VAL A 454 9.97 -13.65 9.76
C VAL A 454 8.54 -13.41 9.29
N GLY A 455 7.92 -14.46 8.75
CA GLY A 455 6.47 -14.56 8.56
C GLY A 455 5.85 -15.45 9.64
N TYR A 456 4.55 -15.29 9.89
CA TYR A 456 3.81 -16.12 10.83
C TYR A 456 2.68 -16.83 10.11
N ARG A 457 2.48 -18.12 10.39
CA ARG A 457 1.33 -18.90 9.88
C ARG A 457 0.73 -19.74 11.00
N SER A 458 -0.52 -20.16 10.83
CA SER A 458 -1.23 -20.91 11.88
C SER A 458 -1.03 -22.42 11.78
N SER A 459 -0.58 -22.91 10.62
CA SER A 459 -0.35 -24.33 10.36
C SER A 459 0.83 -24.59 9.42
N LEU A 460 1.28 -25.84 9.37
CA LEU A 460 2.33 -26.28 8.46
C LEU A 460 1.91 -26.22 6.99
N ASP A 461 0.65 -26.54 6.69
CA ASP A 461 0.14 -26.52 5.31
C ASP A 461 0.10 -25.09 4.77
N GLU A 462 -0.35 -24.13 5.59
CA GLU A 462 -0.29 -22.71 5.25
C GLU A 462 1.16 -22.21 5.09
N ALA A 463 2.08 -22.70 5.92
CA ALA A 463 3.49 -22.34 5.83
C ALA A 463 4.14 -22.86 4.53
N LYS A 464 3.86 -24.11 4.14
CA LYS A 464 4.37 -24.72 2.90
C LYS A 464 3.78 -24.09 1.64
N ALA A 465 2.53 -23.65 1.69
CA ALA A 465 1.88 -22.96 0.58
C ALA A 465 2.37 -21.50 0.42
N ASP A 466 3.16 -20.99 1.36
CA ASP A 466 3.57 -19.60 1.36
C ASP A 466 4.78 -19.32 0.48
N GLN A 467 4.60 -18.40 -0.46
CA GLN A 467 5.63 -17.95 -1.38
C GLN A 467 6.90 -17.40 -0.70
N ARG A 468 6.83 -16.99 0.58
CA ARG A 468 7.99 -16.52 1.34
C ARG A 468 9.07 -17.58 1.48
N VAL A 469 8.70 -18.86 1.66
CA VAL A 469 9.67 -19.94 1.90
C VAL A 469 10.01 -20.73 0.63
N GLY A 470 9.29 -20.49 -0.47
CA GLY A 470 9.48 -21.21 -1.74
C GLY A 470 9.08 -22.68 -1.67
N ASP A 471 9.48 -23.45 -2.67
CA ASP A 471 8.96 -24.81 -2.91
C ASP A 471 9.65 -25.90 -2.09
N ASP A 472 10.89 -25.70 -1.65
CA ASP A 472 11.69 -26.69 -0.91
C ASP A 472 12.30 -26.07 0.37
N PRO A 473 11.48 -25.87 1.43
CA PRO A 473 11.95 -25.32 2.69
C PRO A 473 12.43 -26.40 3.66
N ILE A 474 13.47 -26.08 4.42
CA ILE A 474 13.85 -26.89 5.59
C ILE A 474 12.77 -26.73 6.67
N ILE A 475 12.36 -27.84 7.27
CA ILE A 475 11.42 -27.86 8.39
C ILE A 475 12.15 -28.28 9.67
N VAL A 476 12.00 -27.46 10.71
CA VAL A 476 12.57 -27.68 12.06
C VAL A 476 11.53 -27.51 13.15
N HIS A 477 11.77 -28.10 14.31
CA HIS A 477 10.92 -27.93 15.49
C HIS A 477 11.65 -27.11 16.56
N ALA A 478 10.95 -26.15 17.17
CA ALA A 478 11.49 -25.43 18.31
C ALA A 478 11.41 -26.31 19.57
N ASP A 479 12.52 -26.40 20.30
CA ASP A 479 12.61 -27.19 21.54
C ASP A 479 11.91 -26.48 22.70
N ARG A 480 12.16 -25.16 22.83
CA ARG A 480 11.58 -24.31 23.87
C ARG A 480 11.63 -22.83 23.49
N ILE A 481 10.97 -22.01 24.29
CA ILE A 481 11.08 -20.55 24.24
C ILE A 481 12.29 -20.11 25.09
N ALA A 482 12.99 -19.07 24.66
CA ALA A 482 14.01 -18.42 25.49
C ALA A 482 13.36 -17.61 26.63
N GLU A 483 14.16 -17.17 27.60
CA GLU A 483 13.68 -16.51 28.83
C GLU A 483 12.80 -15.25 28.61
N ASN A 484 12.93 -14.57 27.46
CA ASN A 484 12.17 -13.34 27.14
C ASN A 484 10.91 -13.59 26.28
N ASP A 485 10.36 -14.81 26.29
CA ASP A 485 9.11 -15.25 25.62
C ASP A 485 8.99 -15.02 24.10
N SER A 486 10.03 -14.48 23.45
CA SER A 486 9.98 -13.95 22.07
C SER A 486 11.11 -14.45 21.18
N HIS A 487 11.88 -15.43 21.66
CA HIS A 487 12.91 -16.12 20.91
C HIS A 487 12.74 -17.63 21.04
N LEU A 488 13.16 -18.37 20.03
CA LEU A 488 13.05 -19.82 20.00
C LEU A 488 14.43 -20.44 20.15
N VAL A 489 14.49 -21.53 20.91
CA VAL A 489 15.70 -22.35 21.06
C VAL A 489 15.48 -23.66 20.30
N LEU A 490 16.46 -24.06 19.49
CA LEU A 490 16.43 -25.30 18.72
C LEU A 490 17.27 -26.39 19.39
N ALA A 491 16.82 -27.64 19.27
CA ALA A 491 17.62 -28.80 19.59
C ALA A 491 18.81 -28.93 18.62
N ALA A 492 19.92 -29.53 19.07
CA ALA A 492 21.17 -29.60 18.30
C ALA A 492 21.00 -30.21 16.89
N LYS A 493 20.13 -31.22 16.75
CA LYS A 493 19.82 -31.86 15.45
C LYS A 493 19.28 -30.85 14.43
N ASP A 494 18.39 -29.98 14.85
CA ASP A 494 17.75 -28.99 13.98
C ASP A 494 18.61 -27.74 13.80
N ALA A 495 19.35 -27.33 14.84
CA ALA A 495 20.34 -26.25 14.74
C ALA A 495 21.40 -26.53 13.65
N ASN A 496 21.84 -27.79 13.52
CA ASN A 496 22.82 -28.18 12.51
C ASN A 496 22.28 -28.03 11.06
N LYS A 497 20.97 -28.23 10.83
CA LYS A 497 20.36 -28.04 9.51
C LYS A 497 20.41 -26.57 9.07
N ILE A 498 20.28 -25.63 10.01
CA ILE A 498 20.33 -24.19 9.70
C ILE A 498 21.73 -23.77 9.25
N GLY A 499 22.78 -24.34 9.86
CA GLY A 499 24.16 -24.07 9.47
C GLY A 499 24.47 -24.41 8.00
N GLN A 500 23.70 -25.29 7.38
CA GLN A 500 23.87 -25.71 5.98
C GLN A 500 23.29 -24.69 4.97
N ILE A 501 22.37 -23.82 5.39
CA ILE A 501 21.73 -22.80 4.54
C ILE A 501 22.08 -21.37 4.95
N ASN A 502 22.81 -21.21 6.06
CA ASN A 502 23.23 -19.93 6.60
C ASN A 502 24.41 -19.35 5.81
N HIS A 503 24.13 -18.98 4.58
CA HIS A 503 25.02 -18.20 3.72
C HIS A 503 24.54 -16.75 3.71
N MET A 504 25.47 -15.79 3.72
CA MET A 504 25.16 -14.37 3.88
C MET A 504 24.28 -13.78 2.76
N THR A 505 24.03 -14.52 1.67
CA THR A 505 23.11 -14.16 0.58
C THR A 505 21.99 -15.18 0.32
N GLY A 506 21.88 -16.23 1.14
CA GLY A 506 20.91 -17.31 0.97
C GLY A 506 19.48 -16.94 1.36
N PRO A 507 18.56 -17.92 1.41
CA PRO A 507 17.17 -17.72 1.82
C PRO A 507 17.03 -16.99 3.17
N LEU A 508 17.90 -17.30 4.14
CA LEU A 508 17.91 -16.65 5.44
C LEU A 508 18.27 -15.16 5.34
N ALA A 509 19.22 -14.79 4.49
CA ALA A 509 19.55 -13.38 4.27
C ALA A 509 18.42 -12.58 3.60
N GLN A 510 17.49 -13.27 2.93
CA GLN A 510 16.28 -12.69 2.36
C GLN A 510 15.08 -12.78 3.32
N GLY A 511 15.28 -13.27 4.54
CA GLY A 511 14.23 -13.42 5.53
C GLY A 511 13.17 -14.45 5.13
N ARG A 512 13.51 -15.46 4.31
CA ARG A 512 12.61 -16.54 3.88
C ARG A 512 12.36 -17.56 4.98
N VAL A 513 11.78 -17.07 6.07
CA VAL A 513 11.56 -17.80 7.31
C VAL A 513 10.12 -17.64 7.75
N ILE A 514 9.44 -18.74 8.06
CA ILE A 514 8.10 -18.76 8.65
C ILE A 514 8.15 -19.45 10.00
N ILE A 515 7.51 -18.84 11.01
CA ILE A 515 7.26 -19.45 12.31
C ILE A 515 5.77 -19.83 12.38
N ILE A 516 5.50 -21.09 12.67
CA ILE A 516 4.15 -21.57 12.95
C ILE A 516 3.85 -21.28 14.41
N THR A 517 2.74 -20.57 14.65
CA THR A 517 2.28 -20.23 16.00
C THR A 517 0.76 -20.26 16.04
N LYS A 518 0.19 -20.43 17.24
CA LYS A 518 -1.26 -20.41 17.41
C LYS A 518 -1.78 -18.99 17.19
N ASN A 519 -2.78 -18.84 16.31
CA ASN A 519 -3.34 -17.53 16.01
C ASN A 519 -4.03 -16.95 17.26
N THR A 520 -3.61 -15.76 17.70
CA THR A 520 -4.24 -15.05 18.84
C THR A 520 -5.59 -14.43 18.48
N TYR A 521 -5.98 -14.46 17.20
CA TYR A 521 -7.18 -13.85 16.66
C TYR A 521 -8.46 -14.68 16.84
N ASP A 522 -8.35 -16.01 16.98
CA ASP A 522 -9.51 -16.93 16.97
C ASP A 522 -10.11 -17.21 18.37
N LYS A 523 -10.24 -16.19 19.23
CA LYS A 523 -10.96 -16.33 20.53
C LYS A 523 -12.20 -15.45 20.62
#